data_AF-A0A7X7CBI0-F1
#
_entry.id   AF-A0A7X7CBI0-F1
#
_cell.length_a   1.000
_cell.length_b   1.000
_cell.length_c   1.000
_cell.angle_alpha   90.00
_cell.angle_beta   90.00
_cell.angle_gamma   90.00
#
_symmetry.space_group_name_H-M   'P 1'
#
loop_
_entity.id
_entity.type
_entity.pdbx_description
1 polymer ?
#
loop_
_entity_poly.entity_id
_entity_poly.type
_entity_poly.pdbx_seq_one_letter_code
_entity_poly.pdbx_strand_id
1 'polypeptide(L)'
;MTELPIGLTYDDVLLLPGATDVIPSEVDTTSRLTREISVRMPLLSAAMDTVTESRMAIAMARQGGIGILHRNLSIEDQAYQVDLVKRTQTGRITNPVTIGPDATLEELDERCGQFRVSGVPVVDEQDRLLGICTNRDLRFTPVAEWPTTLVRDV
;
A
#
# COMPACT_ATOMS: atom_id res chain seq x y z
N MET A 1 40.66 38.77 -0.58
CA MET A 1 39.90 37.78 0.22
C MET A 1 38.51 37.71 -0.39
N THR A 2 38.12 36.57 -0.95
CA THR A 2 36.79 36.37 -1.53
C THR A 2 35.82 36.18 -0.38
N GLU A 3 34.83 37.06 -0.22
CA GLU A 3 33.79 36.89 0.79
C GLU A 3 33.00 35.60 0.52
N LEU A 4 32.79 34.80 1.57
CA LEU A 4 31.94 33.62 1.49
C LEU A 4 30.48 34.06 1.37
N PRO A 5 29.68 33.42 0.50
CA PRO A 5 28.27 33.74 0.37
C PRO A 5 27.51 33.42 1.67
N ILE A 6 26.59 34.31 2.05
CA ILE A 6 25.72 34.17 3.21
C ILE A 6 24.74 33.01 2.97
N GLY A 7 24.60 32.12 3.96
CA GLY A 7 23.56 31.08 3.98
C GLY A 7 22.41 31.50 4.90
N LEU A 8 21.18 31.24 4.48
CA LEU A 8 19.96 31.50 5.24
C LEU A 8 19.20 30.18 5.49
N THR A 9 18.54 30.06 6.63
CA THR A 9 17.57 29.00 6.96
C THR A 9 16.13 29.53 6.96
N TYR A 10 15.15 28.66 7.25
CA TYR A 10 13.73 29.02 7.24
C TYR A 10 13.39 30.16 8.20
N ASP A 11 13.97 30.18 9.39
CA ASP A 11 13.67 31.19 10.42
C ASP A 11 14.33 32.56 10.16
N ASP A 12 15.25 32.64 9.19
CA ASP A 12 15.93 33.89 8.85
C ASP A 12 15.08 34.79 7.92
N VAL A 13 14.00 34.25 7.34
CA VAL A 13 13.22 34.92 6.30
C VAL A 13 11.72 34.78 6.51
N LEU A 14 10.96 35.69 5.91
CA LEU A 14 9.49 35.66 5.89
C LEU A 14 8.97 36.01 4.50
N LEU A 15 7.84 35.41 4.13
CA LEU A 15 7.16 35.75 2.87
C LEU A 15 6.39 37.06 3.04
N LEU A 16 6.62 38.00 2.13
CA LEU A 16 5.84 39.24 2.08
C LEU A 16 4.48 38.95 1.43
N PRO A 17 3.36 39.32 2.09
CA PRO A 17 2.03 39.16 1.49
C PRO A 17 1.88 39.97 0.20
N GLY A 18 1.17 39.41 -0.78
CA GLY A 18 0.78 40.08 -2.02
C GLY A 18 -0.74 40.01 -2.22
N ALA A 19 -1.30 40.93 -3.02
CA ALA A 19 -2.70 40.88 -3.39
C ALA A 19 -2.97 39.66 -4.30
N THR A 20 -4.08 38.96 -4.05
CA THR A 20 -4.52 37.81 -4.85
C THR A 20 -6.05 37.70 -4.80
N ASP A 21 -6.64 37.30 -5.93
CA ASP A 21 -8.07 36.97 -6.03
C ASP A 21 -8.32 35.46 -5.91
N VAL A 22 -7.27 34.66 -5.69
CA VAL A 22 -7.36 33.20 -5.58
C VAL A 22 -7.87 32.79 -4.20
N ILE A 23 -8.91 31.97 -4.17
CA ILE A 23 -9.44 31.38 -2.94
C ILE A 23 -8.51 30.22 -2.50
N PRO A 24 -8.08 30.14 -1.23
CA PRO A 24 -7.13 29.12 -0.78
C PRO A 24 -7.52 27.67 -1.10
N SER A 25 -8.81 27.33 -1.10
CA SER A 25 -9.30 25.99 -1.44
C SER A 25 -9.19 25.61 -2.91
N GLU A 26 -8.95 26.58 -3.79
CA GLU A 26 -8.84 26.39 -5.25
C GLU A 26 -7.38 26.30 -5.71
N VAL A 27 -6.42 26.49 -4.81
CA VAL A 27 -4.99 26.41 -5.12
C VAL A 27 -4.61 24.97 -5.47
N ASP A 28 -4.03 24.78 -6.65
CA ASP A 28 -3.41 23.50 -7.03
C ASP A 28 -2.04 23.38 -6.38
N THR A 29 -1.86 22.33 -5.57
CA THR A 29 -0.59 22.03 -4.89
C THR A 29 0.20 20.92 -5.59
N THR A 30 -0.26 20.47 -6.76
CA THR A 30 0.40 19.45 -7.56
C THR A 30 1.84 19.85 -7.86
N SER A 31 2.77 18.95 -7.55
CA SER A 31 4.20 19.21 -7.66
C SER A 31 4.93 18.04 -8.30
N ARG A 32 6.02 18.34 -9.01
CA ARG A 32 6.86 17.33 -9.65
C ARG A 32 7.90 16.82 -8.67
N LEU A 33 7.87 15.51 -8.41
CA LEU A 33 8.88 14.84 -7.59
C LEU A 33 10.09 14.43 -8.43
N THR A 34 9.83 13.88 -9.63
CA THR A 34 10.88 13.49 -10.57
C THR A 34 10.58 14.06 -11.96
N ARG A 35 11.39 13.72 -12.95
CA ARG A 35 11.11 14.07 -14.36
C ARG A 35 9.79 13.48 -14.85
N GLU A 36 9.34 12.37 -14.29
CA GLU A 36 8.20 11.60 -14.79
C GLU A 36 7.08 11.43 -13.76
N ILE A 37 7.34 11.74 -12.48
CA ILE A 37 6.40 11.53 -11.38
C ILE A 37 5.97 12.88 -10.81
N SER A 38 4.65 13.10 -10.83
CA SER A 38 4.00 14.22 -10.12
C SER A 38 3.14 13.68 -9.00
N VAL A 39 3.05 14.43 -7.90
CA VAL A 39 2.21 14.14 -6.73
C VAL A 39 1.21 15.28 -6.56
N ARG A 40 -0.02 14.95 -6.13
CA ARG A 40 -1.08 15.95 -5.93
C ARG A 40 -0.83 16.82 -4.70
N MET A 41 -0.10 16.27 -3.73
CA MET A 41 0.33 16.96 -2.51
C MET A 41 1.86 16.92 -2.44
N PRO A 42 2.56 18.05 -2.21
CA PRO A 42 4.02 18.14 -2.22
C PRO A 42 4.65 17.59 -0.93
N LEU A 43 4.13 16.48 -0.42
CA LEU A 43 4.56 15.84 0.81
C LEU A 43 5.02 14.41 0.54
N LEU A 44 6.14 14.06 1.16
CA LEU A 44 6.76 12.76 1.09
C LEU A 44 7.26 12.32 2.45
N SER A 45 7.06 11.04 2.78
CA SER A 45 7.54 10.51 4.04
C SER A 45 9.01 10.10 3.96
N ALA A 46 9.75 10.34 5.04
CA ALA A 46 11.18 10.06 5.11
C ALA A 46 11.45 8.54 5.02
N ALA A 47 12.54 8.17 4.33
CA ALA A 47 12.98 6.79 4.16
C ALA A 47 13.70 6.25 5.42
N MET A 48 13.00 6.27 6.55
CA MET A 48 13.48 5.85 7.87
C MET A 48 12.64 4.69 8.40
N ASP A 49 13.27 3.76 9.10
CA ASP A 49 12.62 2.58 9.71
C ASP A 49 11.53 2.96 10.71
N THR A 50 11.74 4.05 11.45
CA THR A 50 10.76 4.58 12.40
C THR A 50 9.62 5.36 11.74
N VAL A 51 9.66 5.59 10.42
CA VAL A 51 8.70 6.47 9.73
C VAL A 51 7.92 5.73 8.66
N THR A 52 8.59 5.04 7.73
CA THR A 52 7.95 4.60 6.49
C THR A 52 8.14 3.12 6.17
N GLU A 53 7.14 2.32 6.57
CA GLU A 53 6.85 1.00 6.01
C GLU A 53 5.58 1.03 5.15
N SER A 54 5.09 -0.11 4.66
CA SER A 54 3.93 -0.23 3.77
C SER A 54 2.71 0.56 4.25
N ARG A 55 2.42 0.52 5.56
CA ARG A 55 1.26 1.18 6.14
C ARG A 55 1.29 2.71 5.95
N MET A 56 2.46 3.32 6.16
CA MET A 56 2.66 4.76 5.94
C MET A 56 2.66 5.09 4.45
N ALA A 57 3.33 4.28 3.63
CA ALA A 57 3.38 4.50 2.18
C ALA A 57 1.98 4.45 1.53
N ILE A 58 1.13 3.51 1.96
CA ILE A 58 -0.29 3.43 1.54
C ILE A 58 -1.06 4.67 1.98
N ALA A 59 -0.87 5.13 3.23
CA ALA A 59 -1.56 6.31 3.74
C ALA A 59 -1.17 7.58 2.98
N MET A 60 0.13 7.80 2.75
CA MET A 60 0.65 8.93 1.98
C MET A 60 0.09 8.95 0.56
N ALA A 61 0.12 7.80 -0.13
CA ALA A 61 -0.40 7.67 -1.49
C ALA A 61 -1.90 8.00 -1.56
N ARG A 62 -2.70 7.55 -0.58
CA ARG A 62 -4.15 7.85 -0.51
C ARG A 62 -4.45 9.34 -0.29
N GLN A 63 -3.56 10.07 0.37
CA GLN A 63 -3.68 11.52 0.55
C GLN A 63 -3.13 12.32 -0.64
N GLY A 64 -2.61 11.65 -1.68
CA GLY A 64 -2.05 12.29 -2.87
C GLY A 64 -0.56 12.65 -2.77
N GLY A 65 0.11 12.24 -1.69
CA GLY A 65 1.56 12.29 -1.54
C GLY A 65 2.23 10.97 -1.97
N ILE A 66 3.44 10.72 -1.46
CA ILE A 66 4.18 9.46 -1.70
C ILE A 66 4.95 9.04 -0.45
N GLY A 67 5.10 7.73 -0.25
CA GLY A 67 5.98 7.20 0.81
C GLY A 67 7.20 6.52 0.23
N ILE A 68 8.37 6.76 0.84
CA ILE A 68 9.64 6.11 0.46
C ILE A 68 10.00 5.08 1.53
N LEU A 69 10.00 3.80 1.16
CA LEU A 69 10.38 2.73 2.07
C LEU A 69 11.86 2.83 2.45
N HIS A 70 12.16 2.64 3.72
CA HIS A 70 13.54 2.58 4.21
C HIS A 70 14.26 1.32 3.72
N ARG A 71 15.59 1.30 3.89
CA ARG A 71 16.48 0.19 3.46
C ARG A 71 17.03 -0.66 4.62
N ASN A 72 16.47 -0.50 5.82
CA ASN A 72 16.88 -1.27 7.00
C ASN A 72 16.07 -2.59 7.09
N LEU A 73 16.05 -3.33 5.98
CA LEU A 73 15.32 -4.58 5.76
C LEU A 73 16.17 -5.48 4.85
N SER A 74 15.87 -6.77 4.80
CA SER A 74 16.34 -7.63 3.71
C SER A 74 15.77 -7.16 2.37
N ILE A 75 16.38 -7.59 1.26
CA ILE A 75 15.88 -7.25 -0.09
C ILE A 75 14.48 -7.83 -0.26
N GLU A 76 14.27 -9.04 0.23
CA GLU A 76 13.02 -9.80 0.20
C GLU A 76 11.92 -9.08 0.98
N ASP A 77 12.22 -8.62 2.21
CA ASP A 77 11.25 -7.93 3.04
C ASP A 77 10.89 -6.56 2.46
N GLN A 78 11.86 -5.81 1.92
CA GLN A 78 11.57 -4.54 1.27
C GLN A 78 10.69 -4.75 0.02
N ALA A 79 10.99 -5.77 -0.78
CA ALA A 79 10.17 -6.13 -1.94
C ALA A 79 8.74 -6.53 -1.54
N TYR A 80 8.58 -7.26 -0.44
CA TYR A 80 7.27 -7.59 0.12
C TYR A 80 6.49 -6.35 0.56
N GLN A 81 7.15 -5.39 1.23
CA GLN A 81 6.54 -4.11 1.60
C GLN A 81 6.07 -3.32 0.37
N VAL A 82 6.86 -3.31 -0.72
CA VAL A 82 6.46 -2.70 -2.01
C VAL A 82 5.22 -3.40 -2.56
N ASP A 83 5.22 -4.73 -2.60
CA ASP A 83 4.11 -5.53 -3.13
C ASP A 83 2.79 -5.22 -2.40
N LEU A 84 2.82 -5.15 -1.08
CA LEU A 84 1.66 -4.75 -0.25
C LEU A 84 1.10 -3.37 -0.64
N VAL A 85 1.98 -2.38 -0.88
CA VAL A 85 1.58 -1.01 -1.28
C VAL A 85 0.96 -1.02 -2.68
N LYS A 86 1.54 -1.79 -3.63
CA LYS A 86 1.05 -1.81 -5.01
C LYS A 86 -0.28 -2.56 -5.16
N ARG A 87 -0.56 -3.55 -4.30
CA ARG A 87 -1.82 -4.30 -4.32
C ARG A 87 -3.03 -3.52 -3.83
N THR A 88 -2.84 -2.52 -2.97
CA THR A 88 -3.94 -1.87 -2.24
C THR A 88 -4.89 -1.02 -3.11
N GLN A 89 -4.57 -0.79 -4.39
CA GLN A 89 -5.38 0.05 -5.28
C GLN A 89 -5.29 -0.35 -6.78
N THR A 90 -5.14 -1.64 -7.09
CA THR A 90 -5.19 -2.10 -8.48
C THR A 90 -6.62 -2.48 -8.87
N GLY A 91 -7.19 -1.82 -9.89
CA GLY A 91 -8.49 -2.18 -10.49
C GLY A 91 -8.46 -3.50 -11.27
N ARG A 92 -7.27 -4.08 -11.49
CA ARG A 92 -7.04 -5.39 -12.08
C ARG A 92 -5.81 -6.02 -11.41
N ILE A 93 -6.00 -7.15 -10.74
CA ILE A 93 -4.94 -7.87 -10.05
C ILE A 93 -4.27 -8.83 -11.05
N THR A 94 -3.01 -8.59 -11.40
CA THR A 94 -2.26 -9.39 -12.39
C THR A 94 -1.81 -10.76 -11.86
N ASN A 95 -1.68 -10.92 -10.55
CA ASN A 95 -1.37 -12.18 -9.89
C ASN A 95 -2.15 -12.29 -8.58
N PRO A 96 -3.43 -12.74 -8.63
CA PRO A 96 -4.23 -12.83 -7.42
C PRO A 96 -3.64 -13.88 -6.49
N VAL A 97 -3.81 -13.65 -5.19
CA VAL A 97 -3.60 -14.70 -4.21
C VAL A 97 -4.69 -15.73 -4.43
N THR A 98 -4.33 -16.94 -4.81
CA THR A 98 -5.26 -18.05 -5.07
C THR A 98 -5.24 -19.05 -3.92
N ILE A 99 -6.07 -20.08 -3.94
CA ILE A 99 -5.99 -21.23 -3.03
C ILE A 99 -6.43 -22.50 -3.77
N GLY A 100 -5.94 -23.66 -3.32
CA GLY A 100 -6.36 -24.95 -3.87
C GLY A 100 -7.71 -25.41 -3.28
N PRO A 101 -8.46 -26.27 -4.00
CA PRO A 101 -9.74 -26.82 -3.50
C PRO A 101 -9.55 -27.75 -2.29
N ASP A 102 -8.37 -28.37 -2.18
CA ASP A 102 -8.00 -29.30 -1.10
C ASP A 102 -7.34 -28.61 0.10
N ALA A 103 -7.23 -27.27 0.08
CA ALA A 103 -6.76 -26.51 1.23
C ALA A 103 -7.84 -26.46 2.32
N THR A 104 -7.44 -26.29 3.57
CA THR A 104 -8.37 -26.16 4.70
C THR A 104 -8.91 -24.73 4.82
N LEU A 105 -10.01 -24.56 5.56
CA LEU A 105 -10.52 -23.22 5.90
C LEU A 105 -9.56 -22.45 6.81
N GLU A 106 -8.74 -23.14 7.60
CA GLU A 106 -7.68 -22.52 8.41
C GLU A 106 -6.59 -21.92 7.50
N GLU A 107 -6.11 -22.66 6.50
CA GLU A 107 -5.15 -22.15 5.52
C GLU A 107 -5.72 -20.98 4.70
N LEU A 108 -7.02 -21.00 4.40
CA LEU A 108 -7.73 -19.90 3.77
C LEU A 108 -7.69 -18.63 4.64
N ASP A 109 -8.00 -18.73 5.93
CA ASP A 109 -8.02 -17.60 6.86
C ASP A 109 -6.61 -17.01 7.05
N GLU A 110 -5.61 -17.86 7.25
CA GLU A 110 -4.20 -17.43 7.35
C GLU A 110 -3.76 -16.66 6.12
N ARG A 111 -4.07 -17.18 4.93
CA ARG A 111 -3.71 -16.55 3.65
C ARG A 111 -4.45 -15.23 3.46
N CYS A 112 -5.75 -15.18 3.79
CA CYS A 112 -6.52 -13.93 3.76
C CYS A 112 -5.95 -12.88 4.73
N GLY A 113 -5.56 -13.30 5.94
CA GLY A 113 -4.95 -12.46 6.96
C GLY A 113 -3.58 -11.90 6.53
N GLN A 114 -2.72 -12.76 5.98
CA GLN A 114 -1.39 -12.39 5.50
C GLN A 114 -1.46 -11.29 4.42
N PHE A 115 -2.34 -11.48 3.43
CA PHE A 115 -2.45 -10.57 2.28
C PHE A 115 -3.49 -9.46 2.48
N ARG A 116 -4.19 -9.44 3.62
CA ARG A 116 -5.27 -8.49 3.95
C ARG A 116 -6.36 -8.44 2.89
N VAL A 117 -6.75 -9.61 2.38
CA VAL A 117 -7.83 -9.78 1.40
C VAL A 117 -9.02 -10.47 2.05
N SER A 118 -10.23 -10.20 1.57
CA SER A 118 -11.46 -10.80 2.13
C SER A 118 -11.91 -12.07 1.41
N GLY A 119 -11.19 -12.50 0.39
CA GLY A 119 -11.50 -13.68 -0.41
C GLY A 119 -10.48 -13.88 -1.52
N VAL A 120 -10.38 -15.11 -1.97
CA VAL A 120 -9.37 -15.56 -2.93
C VAL A 120 -10.01 -16.46 -3.99
N PRO A 121 -9.54 -16.41 -5.26
CA PRO A 121 -9.94 -17.37 -6.27
C PRO A 121 -9.45 -18.78 -5.90
N VAL A 122 -10.30 -19.78 -6.09
CA VAL A 122 -9.97 -21.20 -5.95
C VAL A 122 -9.54 -21.72 -7.31
N VAL A 123 -8.35 -22.33 -7.39
CA VAL A 123 -7.78 -22.84 -8.65
C VAL A 123 -7.32 -24.28 -8.52
N ASP A 124 -7.35 -25.04 -9.62
CA ASP A 124 -6.76 -26.37 -9.68
C ASP A 124 -5.22 -26.34 -9.87
N GLU A 125 -4.59 -27.52 -9.94
CA GLU A 125 -3.15 -27.67 -10.16
C GLU A 125 -2.66 -27.09 -11.51
N GLN A 126 -3.58 -26.84 -12.45
CA GLN A 126 -3.29 -26.24 -13.75
C GLN A 126 -3.67 -24.75 -13.81
N ASP A 127 -3.82 -24.09 -12.64
CA ASP A 127 -4.22 -22.68 -12.49
C ASP A 127 -5.59 -22.34 -13.14
N ARG A 128 -6.46 -23.34 -13.32
CA ARG A 128 -7.82 -23.09 -13.83
C ARG A 128 -8.72 -22.66 -12.69
N LEU A 129 -9.45 -21.56 -12.91
CA LEU A 129 -10.42 -21.04 -11.95
C LEU A 129 -11.57 -22.05 -11.74
N LEU A 130 -11.69 -22.53 -10.50
CA LEU A 130 -12.79 -23.37 -10.04
C LEU A 130 -13.89 -22.54 -9.38
N GLY A 131 -13.53 -21.46 -8.69
CA GLY A 131 -14.49 -20.63 -7.96
C GLY A 131 -13.83 -19.51 -7.14
N ILE A 132 -14.55 -19.02 -6.14
CA ILE A 132 -14.08 -18.02 -5.19
C ILE A 132 -14.54 -18.41 -3.79
N CYS A 133 -13.66 -18.30 -2.80
CA CYS A 133 -14.02 -18.47 -1.39
C CYS A 133 -13.70 -17.18 -0.63
N THR A 134 -14.61 -16.75 0.23
CA THR A 134 -14.57 -15.47 0.93
C THR A 134 -14.75 -15.62 2.43
N ASN A 135 -14.42 -14.57 3.19
CA ASN A 135 -14.64 -14.51 4.63
C ASN A 135 -16.13 -14.58 5.05
N ARG A 136 -17.07 -14.48 4.09
CA ARG A 136 -18.50 -14.72 4.37
C ARG A 136 -18.83 -16.20 4.39
N ASP A 137 -18.14 -17.01 3.59
CA ASP A 137 -18.36 -18.45 3.48
C ASP A 137 -17.90 -19.14 4.77
N LEU A 138 -16.83 -18.64 5.40
CA LEU A 138 -16.35 -19.06 6.72
C LEU A 138 -17.38 -18.88 7.85
N ARG A 139 -18.39 -18.02 7.71
CA ARG A 139 -19.35 -17.72 8.78
C ARG A 139 -20.33 -18.86 9.07
N PHE A 140 -20.44 -19.80 8.14
CA PHE A 140 -21.38 -20.93 8.25
C PHE A 140 -20.73 -22.19 8.82
N THR A 141 -19.40 -22.18 8.99
CA THR A 141 -18.62 -23.31 9.51
C THR A 141 -18.05 -22.98 10.90
N PRO A 142 -18.32 -23.79 11.94
CA PRO A 142 -17.73 -23.60 13.26
C PRO A 142 -16.19 -23.60 13.21
N VAL A 143 -15.55 -22.71 13.97
CA VAL A 143 -14.07 -22.58 13.99
C VAL A 143 -13.35 -23.90 14.30
N ALA A 144 -13.95 -24.75 15.14
CA ALA A 144 -13.38 -26.06 15.47
C ALA A 144 -13.28 -27.02 14.28
N GLU A 145 -14.03 -26.78 13.20
CA GLU A 145 -14.05 -27.61 11.98
C GLU A 145 -13.15 -27.04 10.88
N TRP A 146 -12.59 -25.85 11.06
CA TRP A 146 -11.72 -25.21 10.05
C TRP A 146 -10.47 -26.01 9.68
N PRO A 147 -9.79 -26.72 10.61
CA PRO A 147 -8.59 -27.49 10.27
C PRO A 147 -8.86 -28.72 9.39
N THR A 148 -10.12 -29.14 9.27
CA THR A 148 -10.50 -30.37 8.55
C THR A 148 -11.45 -30.12 7.38
N THR A 149 -12.20 -29.01 7.41
CA THR A 149 -13.10 -28.64 6.33
C THR A 149 -12.30 -28.07 5.17
N LEU A 150 -12.53 -28.60 3.97
CA LEU A 150 -11.82 -28.17 2.76
C LEU A 150 -12.55 -27.00 2.10
N VAL A 151 -11.78 -26.18 1.39
CA VAL A 151 -12.32 -25.04 0.62
C VAL A 151 -13.38 -25.47 -0.39
N ARG A 152 -13.24 -26.66 -1.00
CA ARG A 152 -14.23 -27.20 -1.95
C ARG A 152 -15.57 -27.61 -1.33
N ASP A 153 -15.62 -27.75 -0.01
CA ASP A 153 -16.80 -28.25 0.71
C ASP A 153 -17.72 -27.12 1.19
N VAL A 154 -17.36 -25.85 0.90
CA VAL A 154 -18.08 -24.64 1.31
C VAL A 154 -18.63 -23.87 0.11
#